data_AF-A0A3S3L368-F1
#
_entry.id   AF-A0A3S3L368-F1
#
_cell.length_a   1.000
_cell.length_b   1.000
_cell.length_c   1.000
_cell.angle_alpha   90.00
_cell.angle_beta   90.00
_cell.angle_gamma   90.00
#
_symmetry.space_group_name_H-M   'P 1'
#
loop_
_entity.id
_entity.type
_entity.pdbx_description
1 polymer ?
#
loop_
_entity_poly.entity_id
_entity_poly.type
_entity_poly.pdbx_seq_one_letter_code
_entity_poly.pdbx_strand_id
1 'polypeptide(L)'
;MAFKTILTITGPEMGDDDLKLGADVCEEIGAHLSVLVVAIAAPPPVGEYAAVVSEAWLEERQADEHVLKKRAAAVSAFLAGRVLSADVSSEYPEAGWADDTIGRRARYADITVTGPELLANEMLKSKAIEGALFSSGKPLLLIPEGSRPTLKPKRVLIAWDARLESSRAVRESLDMLPGADEVHLVMVDPVEDENRHGAEPGADAAAYLARHGVKVTVDRLPSSNHSVADVLRRHAVDIAADLMVMGAYGHSRLRERIFGGVTKSMLDELSLPILVAR
;
A
#
# COMPACT_ATOMS: atom_id res chain seq x y z
N MET A 1 -18.19 0.88 -1.56
CA MET A 1 -18.21 2.26 -1.06
C MET A 1 -17.10 3.04 -1.76
N ALA A 2 -17.42 3.99 -2.63
CA ALA A 2 -16.38 4.75 -3.34
C ALA A 2 -15.33 5.34 -2.39
N PHE A 3 -14.04 5.26 -2.74
CA PHE A 3 -12.95 5.90 -1.99
C PHE A 3 -13.20 7.41 -1.90
N LYS A 4 -13.18 7.96 -0.68
CA LYS A 4 -13.43 9.38 -0.38
C LYS A 4 -12.25 10.07 0.28
N THR A 5 -11.39 9.32 0.97
CA THR A 5 -10.16 9.85 1.56
C THR A 5 -8.98 8.97 1.20
N ILE A 6 -7.96 9.57 0.59
CA ILE A 6 -6.69 8.92 0.25
C ILE A 6 -5.59 9.49 1.13
N LEU A 7 -4.80 8.61 1.75
CA LEU A 7 -3.61 9.00 2.50
C LEU A 7 -2.36 8.88 1.63
N THR A 8 -1.54 9.92 1.60
CA THR A 8 -0.15 9.85 1.11
C THR A 8 0.81 10.26 2.21
N ILE A 9 1.95 9.56 2.30
CA ILE A 9 2.98 9.80 3.30
C ILE A 9 4.21 10.35 2.58
N THR A 10 4.90 11.32 3.17
CA THR A 10 6.15 11.87 2.63
C THR A 10 7.14 12.17 3.75
N GLY A 11 8.43 12.12 3.44
CA GLY A 11 9.51 12.55 4.32
C GLY A 11 9.88 14.02 4.13
N PRO A 12 10.74 14.58 5.00
CA PRO A 12 11.20 15.97 4.91
C PRO A 12 12.07 16.27 3.69
N GLU A 13 12.91 15.32 3.29
CA GLU A 13 13.87 15.43 2.19
C GLU A 13 13.36 14.86 0.86
N MET A 14 12.13 14.34 0.85
CA MET A 14 11.50 13.81 -0.35
C MET A 14 11.02 14.95 -1.26
N GLY A 15 11.04 14.69 -2.56
CA GLY A 15 10.45 15.55 -3.59
C GLY A 15 8.92 15.51 -3.56
N ASP A 16 8.32 16.07 -4.62
CA ASP A 16 6.87 16.23 -4.71
C ASP A 16 6.21 15.19 -5.63
N ASP A 17 6.95 14.21 -6.16
CA ASP A 17 6.40 13.32 -7.19
C ASP A 17 5.34 12.36 -6.62
N ASP A 18 5.58 11.80 -5.43
CA ASP A 18 4.57 11.01 -4.71
C ASP A 18 3.34 11.85 -4.30
N LEU A 19 3.53 13.14 -4.00
CA LEU A 19 2.43 14.07 -3.71
C LEU A 19 1.59 14.38 -4.95
N LYS A 20 2.24 14.55 -6.10
CA LYS A 20 1.55 14.69 -7.40
C LYS A 20 0.76 13.42 -7.71
N LEU A 21 1.36 12.23 -7.52
CA LEU A 21 0.67 10.95 -7.69
C LEU A 21 -0.61 10.88 -6.83
N GLY A 22 -0.50 11.14 -5.52
CA GLY A 22 -1.65 11.10 -4.61
C GLY A 22 -2.74 12.12 -4.97
N ALA A 23 -2.33 13.34 -5.36
CA ALA A 23 -3.26 14.39 -5.77
C ALA A 23 -3.96 14.07 -7.10
N ASP A 24 -3.24 13.56 -8.09
CA ASP A 24 -3.80 13.18 -9.40
C ASP A 24 -4.84 12.06 -9.24
N VAL A 25 -4.59 11.08 -8.37
CA VAL A 25 -5.57 10.03 -8.04
C VAL A 25 -6.80 10.63 -7.35
N CYS A 26 -6.62 11.56 -6.40
CA CYS A 26 -7.75 12.22 -5.74
C CYS A 26 -8.61 13.02 -6.72
N GLU A 27 -7.98 13.75 -7.65
CA GLU A 27 -8.65 14.52 -8.69
C GLU A 27 -9.45 13.62 -9.65
N GLU A 28 -8.95 12.42 -9.98
CA GLU A 28 -9.64 11.45 -10.85
C GLU A 28 -11.02 11.03 -10.30
N ILE A 29 -11.15 10.95 -8.98
CA ILE A 29 -12.36 10.42 -8.30
C ILE A 29 -13.07 11.45 -7.40
N GLY A 30 -12.56 12.68 -7.31
CA GLY A 30 -13.08 13.71 -6.41
C GLY A 30 -12.96 13.34 -4.94
N ALA A 31 -11.85 12.74 -4.54
CA ALA A 31 -11.55 12.37 -3.16
C ALA A 31 -10.79 13.48 -2.42
N HIS A 32 -10.77 13.38 -1.09
CA HIS A 32 -9.95 14.20 -0.21
C HIS A 32 -8.55 13.60 -0.08
N LEU A 33 -7.51 14.43 -0.26
CA LEU A 33 -6.12 14.03 -0.04
C LEU A 33 -5.68 14.39 1.38
N SER A 34 -5.45 13.38 2.21
CA SER A 34 -4.78 13.54 3.49
C SER A 34 -3.29 13.32 3.30
N VAL A 35 -2.45 14.31 3.62
CA VAL A 35 -0.99 14.15 3.58
C VAL A 35 -0.40 14.10 4.99
N LEU A 36 0.45 13.10 5.23
CA LEU A 36 1.22 12.95 6.46
C LEU A 36 2.72 13.12 6.16
N VAL A 37 3.32 14.20 6.67
CA VAL A 37 4.77 14.40 6.62
C VAL A 37 5.40 13.76 7.84
N VAL A 38 6.27 12.77 7.66
CA VAL A 38 6.88 12.02 8.76
C VAL A 38 8.39 12.16 8.73
N ALA A 39 8.96 12.70 9.80
CA ALA A 39 10.37 12.57 10.11
C ALA A 39 10.52 11.52 11.23
N ILE A 40 11.38 10.53 11.09
CA ILE A 40 11.59 9.54 12.16
C ILE A 40 12.74 10.02 13.03
N ALA A 41 12.47 10.18 14.33
CA ALA A 41 13.46 10.70 15.26
C ALA A 41 14.62 9.71 15.47
N ALA A 42 15.84 10.25 15.45
CA ALA A 42 17.03 9.50 15.83
C ALA A 42 16.93 9.07 17.31
N PRO A 43 17.32 7.83 17.65
CA PRO A 43 17.30 7.38 19.04
C PRO A 43 18.27 8.24 19.88
N PRO A 44 17.96 8.49 21.16
CA PRO A 44 18.90 9.15 22.05
C PRO A 44 20.17 8.30 22.21
N PRO A 45 21.35 8.92 22.45
CA PRO A 45 22.59 8.20 22.69
C PRO A 45 22.44 7.21 23.87
N VAL A 46 22.89 5.97 23.70
CA VAL A 46 22.83 4.93 24.74
C VAL A 46 24.24 4.75 25.35
N GLY A 47 24.42 5.00 26.66
CA GLY A 47 25.72 4.87 27.36
C GLY A 47 25.75 5.47 28.78
N GLU A 48 26.91 5.45 29.47
CA GLU A 48 27.09 5.93 30.87
C GLU A 48 26.70 7.41 31.10
N TYR A 49 26.53 8.20 30.03
CA TYR A 49 26.04 9.59 30.07
C TYR A 49 24.53 9.73 29.81
N ALA A 50 23.76 8.64 29.80
CA ALA A 50 22.31 8.63 29.52
C ALA A 50 21.46 9.45 30.52
N ALA A 51 22.03 9.88 31.65
CA ALA A 51 21.35 10.76 32.61
C ALA A 51 21.29 12.23 32.15
N VAL A 52 22.07 12.62 31.13
CA VAL A 52 22.07 13.97 30.55
C VAL A 52 21.84 13.83 29.06
N VAL A 53 20.64 14.19 28.60
CA VAL A 53 20.40 14.44 27.17
C VAL A 53 21.45 15.44 26.72
N SER A 54 22.35 15.03 25.82
CA SER A 54 23.40 15.94 25.36
C SER A 54 22.76 17.14 24.65
N GLU A 55 23.28 18.34 24.90
CA GLU A 55 22.81 19.56 24.22
C GLU A 55 22.83 19.38 22.70
N ALA A 56 23.87 18.70 22.18
CA ALA A 56 23.99 18.36 20.76
C ALA A 56 22.81 17.52 20.22
N TRP A 57 22.30 16.53 20.96
CA TRP A 57 21.14 15.74 20.52
C TRP A 57 19.85 16.56 20.55
N LEU A 58 19.70 17.46 21.52
CA LEU A 58 18.55 18.37 21.59
C LEU A 58 18.56 19.36 20.43
N GLU A 59 19.73 19.90 20.08
CA GLU A 59 19.94 20.77 18.92
C GLU A 59 19.61 20.04 17.61
N GLU A 60 20.08 18.79 17.44
CA GLU A 60 19.75 17.95 16.28
C GLU A 60 18.24 17.70 16.16
N ARG A 61 17.56 17.33 17.25
CA ARG A 61 16.08 17.20 17.25
C ARG A 61 15.38 18.51 16.87
N GLN A 62 15.84 19.65 17.39
CA GLN A 62 15.24 20.94 17.05
C GLN A 62 15.44 21.29 15.57
N ALA A 63 16.61 20.96 15.01
CA ALA A 63 16.88 21.12 13.59
C ALA A 63 15.95 20.23 12.75
N ASP A 64 15.81 18.94 13.10
CA ASP A 64 14.89 18.01 12.44
C ASP A 64 13.44 18.51 12.47
N GLU A 65 12.97 18.96 13.64
CA GLU A 65 11.62 19.50 13.79
C GLU A 65 11.42 20.79 12.96
N HIS A 66 12.46 21.60 12.82
CA HIS A 66 12.42 22.79 11.96
C HIS A 66 12.30 22.42 10.49
N VAL A 67 13.10 21.43 10.03
CA VAL A 67 13.04 20.90 8.66
C VAL A 67 11.67 20.28 8.37
N LEU A 68 11.13 19.48 9.32
CA LEU A 68 9.80 18.90 9.22
C LEU A 68 8.70 19.97 9.07
N LYS A 69 8.71 21.00 9.93
CA LYS A 69 7.75 22.11 9.85
C LYS A 69 7.86 22.86 8.52
N LYS A 70 9.08 23.10 8.05
CA LYS A 70 9.33 23.74 6.75
C LYS A 70 8.77 22.90 5.60
N ARG A 71 8.99 21.57 5.62
CA ARG A 71 8.42 20.65 4.62
C ARG A 71 6.90 20.68 4.66
N ALA A 72 6.28 20.56 5.84
CA ALA A 72 4.82 20.58 5.98
C ALA A 72 4.19 21.87 5.42
N ALA A 73 4.83 23.03 5.66
CA ALA A 73 4.41 24.29 5.07
C ALA A 73 4.55 24.31 3.54
N ALA A 74 5.64 23.77 3.00
CA ALA A 74 5.84 23.65 1.55
C ALA A 74 4.80 22.73 0.89
N VAL A 75 4.50 21.59 1.52
CA VAL A 75 3.44 20.67 1.08
C VAL A 75 2.07 21.35 1.12
N SER A 76 1.76 22.09 2.19
CA SER A 76 0.51 22.86 2.27
C SER A 76 0.40 23.90 1.16
N ALA A 77 1.49 24.61 0.84
CA ALA A 77 1.53 25.57 -0.27
C ALA A 77 1.36 24.88 -1.64
N PHE A 78 1.98 23.71 -1.85
CA PHE A 78 1.81 22.89 -3.05
C PHE A 78 0.34 22.50 -3.26
N LEU A 79 -0.34 22.03 -2.20
CA LEU A 79 -1.73 21.60 -2.27
C LEU A 79 -2.71 22.78 -2.43
N ALA A 80 -2.41 23.95 -1.86
CA ALA A 80 -3.22 25.16 -2.04
C ALA A 80 -3.28 25.63 -3.50
N GLY A 81 -2.30 25.23 -4.34
CA GLY A 81 -2.30 25.51 -5.77
C GLY A 81 -3.17 24.57 -6.62
N ARG A 82 -3.76 23.54 -6.03
CA ARG A 82 -4.55 22.53 -6.73
C ARG A 82 -6.04 22.62 -6.40
N VAL A 83 -6.88 22.12 -7.32
CA VAL A 83 -8.34 22.12 -7.17
C VAL A 83 -8.79 20.79 -6.54
N LEU A 84 -8.35 20.51 -5.31
CA LEU A 84 -8.82 19.37 -4.52
C LEU A 84 -9.02 19.72 -3.05
N SER A 85 -9.82 18.91 -2.36
CA SER A 85 -9.91 18.97 -0.90
C SER A 85 -8.70 18.27 -0.31
N ALA A 86 -7.94 18.93 0.56
CA ALA A 86 -6.78 18.32 1.18
C ALA A 86 -6.49 18.87 2.57
N ASP A 87 -5.81 18.07 3.40
CA ASP A 87 -5.25 18.48 4.68
C ASP A 87 -3.83 17.93 4.88
N VAL A 88 -3.03 18.63 5.68
CA VAL A 88 -1.63 18.30 5.93
C VAL A 88 -1.40 18.19 7.43
N SER A 89 -0.77 17.10 7.83
CA SER A 89 -0.28 16.89 9.20
C SER A 89 1.19 16.50 9.16
N SER A 90 1.90 16.77 10.26
CA SER A 90 3.31 16.42 10.40
C SER A 90 3.57 15.74 11.73
N GLU A 91 4.35 14.67 11.72
CA GLU A 91 4.65 13.88 12.91
C GLU A 91 6.16 13.61 12.99
N TYR A 92 6.71 13.64 14.21
CA TYR A 92 8.11 13.31 14.51
C TYR A 92 8.24 12.14 15.50
N PRO A 93 7.76 10.93 15.12
CA PRO A 93 7.75 9.78 16.01
C PRO A 93 9.16 9.19 16.17
N GLU A 94 9.42 8.59 17.34
CA GLU A 94 10.54 7.66 17.46
C GLU A 94 10.32 6.44 16.55
N ALA A 95 11.41 5.83 16.08
CA ALA A 95 11.35 4.70 15.16
C ALA A 95 10.44 3.55 15.63
N GLY A 96 10.37 3.29 16.94
CA GLY A 96 9.53 2.23 17.51
C GLY A 96 8.01 2.51 17.47
N TRP A 97 7.61 3.76 17.23
CA TRP A 97 6.21 4.22 17.24
C TRP A 97 5.76 4.81 15.90
N ALA A 98 6.62 4.82 14.89
CA ALA A 98 6.34 5.41 13.59
C ALA A 98 5.20 4.68 12.86
N ASP A 99 5.15 3.35 12.93
CA ASP A 99 4.09 2.52 12.34
C ASP A 99 2.73 2.78 12.99
N ASP A 100 2.66 2.86 14.33
CA ASP A 100 1.42 3.21 15.02
C ASP A 100 0.98 4.64 14.69
N THR A 101 1.92 5.58 14.64
CA THR A 101 1.63 6.99 14.32
C THR A 101 1.06 7.15 12.90
N ILE A 102 1.69 6.52 11.92
CA ILE A 102 1.18 6.45 10.55
C ILE A 102 -0.20 5.75 10.54
N GLY A 103 -0.33 4.63 11.26
CA GLY A 103 -1.56 3.86 11.34
C GLY A 103 -2.74 4.65 11.91
N ARG A 104 -2.53 5.45 12.96
CA ARG A 104 -3.57 6.32 13.52
C ARG A 104 -4.14 7.28 12.48
N ARG A 105 -3.28 7.82 11.60
CA ARG A 105 -3.72 8.65 10.49
C ARG A 105 -4.44 7.84 9.41
N ALA A 106 -3.89 6.70 9.02
CA ALA A 106 -4.44 5.82 7.99
C ALA A 106 -5.83 5.27 8.34
N ARG A 107 -6.19 5.10 9.62
CA ARG A 107 -7.54 4.65 10.05
C ARG A 107 -8.67 5.54 9.53
N TYR A 108 -8.40 6.82 9.28
CA TYR A 108 -9.37 7.80 8.77
C TYR A 108 -9.31 7.97 7.25
N ALA A 109 -8.49 7.19 6.56
CA ALA A 109 -8.47 7.08 5.11
C ALA A 109 -9.13 5.78 4.66
N ASP A 110 -9.56 5.75 3.41
CA ASP A 110 -10.09 4.53 2.78
C ASP A 110 -8.96 3.70 2.19
N ILE A 111 -7.90 4.35 1.69
CA ILE A 111 -6.71 3.71 1.12
C ILE A 111 -5.46 4.59 1.34
N THR A 112 -4.32 3.95 1.57
CA THR A 112 -3.01 4.62 1.51
C THR A 112 -2.41 4.44 0.13
N VAL A 113 -1.88 5.50 -0.48
CA VAL A 113 -1.22 5.49 -1.78
C VAL A 113 0.24 5.89 -1.60
N THR A 114 1.14 5.04 -2.09
CA THR A 114 2.58 5.18 -1.96
C THR A 114 3.25 5.10 -3.33
N GLY A 115 4.10 6.08 -3.63
CA GLY A 115 4.84 6.14 -4.88
C GLY A 115 6.32 5.78 -4.77
N PRO A 116 7.08 5.96 -5.86
CA PRO A 116 8.47 5.53 -5.96
C PRO A 116 9.40 6.17 -4.93
N GLU A 117 9.20 7.45 -4.59
CA GLU A 117 10.11 8.14 -3.68
C GLU A 117 10.02 7.56 -2.26
N LEU A 118 8.82 7.28 -1.77
CA LEU A 118 8.66 6.64 -0.46
C LEU A 118 9.16 5.20 -0.49
N LEU A 119 8.94 4.47 -1.60
CA LEU A 119 9.42 3.10 -1.76
C LEU A 119 10.95 3.00 -1.80
N ALA A 120 11.64 4.05 -2.24
CA ALA A 120 13.09 4.14 -2.19
C ALA A 120 13.65 4.41 -0.79
N ASN A 121 12.83 4.94 0.14
CA ASN A 121 13.22 5.17 1.52
C ASN A 121 12.93 3.93 2.39
N GLU A 122 13.91 3.04 2.58
CA GLU A 122 13.72 1.76 3.30
C GLU A 122 13.04 1.90 4.67
N MET A 123 13.45 2.89 5.47
CA MET A 123 12.91 3.09 6.81
C MET A 123 11.45 3.54 6.76
N LEU A 124 11.14 4.56 5.96
CA LEU A 124 9.79 5.10 5.86
C LEU A 124 8.85 4.14 5.10
N LYS A 125 9.35 3.45 4.06
CA LYS A 125 8.65 2.35 3.36
C LYS A 125 8.15 1.31 4.35
N SER A 126 9.05 0.76 5.16
CA SER A 126 8.70 -0.29 6.12
C SER A 126 7.62 0.20 7.09
N LYS A 127 7.77 1.41 7.63
CA LYS A 127 6.81 2.00 8.57
C LYS A 127 5.48 2.40 7.94
N ALA A 128 5.47 2.81 6.69
CA ALA A 128 4.24 3.08 5.93
C ALA A 128 3.46 1.79 5.66
N ILE A 129 4.13 0.72 5.23
CA ILE A 129 3.51 -0.59 5.00
C ILE A 129 2.96 -1.17 6.31
N GLU A 130 3.75 -1.15 7.39
CA GLU A 130 3.31 -1.57 8.73
C GLU A 130 2.12 -0.73 9.21
N GLY A 131 2.22 0.59 9.11
CA GLY A 131 1.18 1.52 9.56
C GLY A 131 -0.14 1.34 8.81
N ALA A 132 -0.09 1.24 7.49
CA ALA A 132 -1.27 0.99 6.66
C ALA A 132 -1.89 -0.38 6.96
N LEU A 133 -1.14 -1.47 6.78
CA LEU A 133 -1.73 -2.81 6.79
C LEU A 133 -1.98 -3.38 8.20
N PHE A 134 -1.12 -3.06 9.18
CA PHE A 134 -1.18 -3.66 10.51
C PHE A 134 -1.80 -2.73 11.55
N SER A 135 -1.39 -1.46 11.57
CA SER A 135 -1.86 -0.51 12.57
C SER A 135 -3.20 0.13 12.22
N SER A 136 -3.59 0.15 10.93
CA SER A 136 -4.86 0.71 10.47
C SER A 136 -5.84 -0.32 9.90
N GLY A 137 -5.35 -1.41 9.30
CA GLY A 137 -6.18 -2.42 8.63
C GLY A 137 -6.78 -1.93 7.30
N LYS A 138 -6.28 -0.81 6.75
CA LYS A 138 -6.71 -0.26 5.46
C LYS A 138 -5.84 -0.77 4.31
N PRO A 139 -6.39 -0.86 3.09
CA PRO A 139 -5.61 -1.25 1.93
C PRO A 139 -4.50 -0.24 1.61
N LEU A 140 -3.46 -0.73 0.94
CA LEU A 140 -2.31 0.03 0.48
C LEU A 140 -2.14 -0.16 -1.03
N LEU A 141 -2.13 0.93 -1.80
CA LEU A 141 -1.79 0.95 -3.21
C LEU A 141 -0.33 1.39 -3.39
N LEU A 142 0.45 0.50 -3.99
CA LEU A 142 1.87 0.72 -4.28
C LEU A 142 2.03 1.00 -5.76
N ILE A 143 2.71 2.09 -6.09
CA ILE A 143 2.86 2.56 -7.48
C ILE A 143 4.35 2.49 -7.85
N PRO A 144 4.74 1.68 -8.86
CA PRO A 144 6.11 1.65 -9.33
C PRO A 144 6.48 2.88 -10.16
N GLU A 145 7.78 3.08 -10.32
CA GLU A 145 8.31 4.14 -11.18
C GLU A 145 7.83 4.00 -12.63
N GLY A 146 7.51 5.13 -13.27
CA GLY A 146 7.03 5.16 -14.65
C GLY A 146 5.57 4.73 -14.84
N SER A 147 4.87 4.33 -13.77
CA SER A 147 3.44 4.02 -13.82
C SER A 147 2.56 5.26 -13.65
N ARG A 148 1.38 5.24 -14.28
CA ARG A 148 0.31 6.22 -14.01
C ARG A 148 -0.72 5.58 -13.08
N PRO A 149 -0.89 6.09 -11.86
CA PRO A 149 -1.83 5.50 -10.93
C PRO A 149 -3.26 5.83 -11.36
N THR A 150 -4.17 4.90 -11.08
CA THR A 150 -5.59 5.09 -11.30
C THR A 150 -6.36 4.26 -10.28
N LEU A 151 -7.52 4.78 -9.85
CA LEU A 151 -8.50 4.00 -9.11
C LEU A 151 -9.63 3.47 -10.02
N LYS A 152 -9.47 3.59 -11.34
CA LYS A 152 -10.35 3.07 -12.39
C LYS A 152 -9.56 2.15 -13.35
N PRO A 153 -8.94 1.08 -12.85
CA PRO A 153 -8.22 0.13 -13.70
C PRO A 153 -9.17 -0.51 -14.72
N LYS A 154 -8.66 -0.80 -15.90
CA LYS A 154 -9.37 -1.50 -16.97
C LYS A 154 -9.12 -2.99 -16.93
N ARG A 155 -7.95 -3.45 -16.50
CA ARG A 155 -7.54 -4.86 -16.53
C ARG A 155 -6.92 -5.26 -15.21
N VAL A 156 -7.71 -5.92 -14.38
CA VAL A 156 -7.31 -6.25 -13.01
C VAL A 156 -6.94 -7.71 -12.88
N LEU A 157 -5.75 -7.99 -12.34
CA LEU A 157 -5.37 -9.31 -11.86
C LEU A 157 -5.67 -9.41 -10.38
N ILE A 158 -6.50 -10.36 -9.95
CA ILE A 158 -6.72 -10.70 -8.55
C ILE A 158 -5.94 -11.98 -8.23
N ALA A 159 -4.86 -11.87 -7.47
CA ALA A 159 -4.10 -13.01 -6.99
C ALA A 159 -4.86 -13.66 -5.82
N TRP A 160 -5.32 -14.90 -6.03
CA TRP A 160 -6.22 -15.60 -5.11
C TRP A 160 -5.60 -16.88 -4.57
N ASP A 161 -5.56 -17.02 -3.25
CA ASP A 161 -5.09 -18.23 -2.56
C ASP A 161 -6.14 -18.84 -1.61
N ALA A 162 -7.40 -18.38 -1.71
CA ALA A 162 -8.52 -18.76 -0.83
C ALA A 162 -8.32 -18.50 0.66
N ARG A 163 -7.32 -17.68 1.06
CA ARG A 163 -7.15 -17.25 2.45
C ARG A 163 -7.92 -15.96 2.76
N LEU A 164 -8.00 -15.65 4.06
CA LEU A 164 -8.70 -14.48 4.59
C LEU A 164 -8.17 -13.18 3.98
N GLU A 165 -6.85 -13.07 3.81
CA GLU A 165 -6.18 -11.88 3.29
C GLU A 165 -6.56 -11.65 1.83
N SER A 166 -6.62 -12.72 1.01
CA SER A 166 -7.10 -12.63 -0.37
C SER A 166 -8.56 -12.23 -0.43
N SER A 167 -9.41 -12.78 0.46
CA SER A 167 -10.81 -12.37 0.58
C SER A 167 -10.97 -10.90 0.96
N ARG A 168 -10.11 -10.39 1.85
CA ARG A 168 -10.12 -8.98 2.25
C ARG A 168 -9.62 -8.08 1.13
N ALA A 169 -8.57 -8.47 0.40
CA ALA A 169 -8.11 -7.72 -0.77
C ALA A 169 -9.17 -7.62 -1.86
N VAL A 170 -9.90 -8.71 -2.12
CA VAL A 170 -11.08 -8.67 -3.00
C VAL A 170 -12.13 -7.70 -2.46
N ARG A 171 -12.43 -7.75 -1.15
CA ARG A 171 -13.43 -6.87 -0.54
C ARG A 171 -13.07 -5.38 -0.66
N GLU A 172 -11.82 -5.03 -0.36
CA GLU A 172 -11.31 -3.65 -0.38
C GLU A 172 -11.18 -3.09 -1.81
N SER A 173 -11.12 -3.94 -2.83
CA SER A 173 -11.03 -3.52 -4.24
C SER A 173 -12.38 -3.44 -4.95
N LEU A 174 -13.49 -3.84 -4.32
CA LEU A 174 -14.81 -3.94 -4.96
C LEU A 174 -15.32 -2.64 -5.60
N ASP A 175 -14.84 -1.48 -5.18
CA ASP A 175 -15.23 -0.21 -5.79
C ASP A 175 -14.54 0.08 -7.13
N MET A 176 -13.44 -0.62 -7.40
CA MET A 176 -12.66 -0.50 -8.63
C MET A 176 -13.09 -1.52 -9.69
N LEU A 177 -13.45 -2.74 -9.25
CA LEU A 177 -13.64 -3.89 -10.13
C LEU A 177 -14.83 -3.81 -11.11
N PRO A 178 -16.03 -3.30 -10.73
CA PRO A 178 -17.17 -3.27 -11.66
C PRO A 178 -16.98 -2.36 -12.87
N GLY A 179 -16.09 -1.37 -12.77
CA GLY A 179 -15.74 -0.46 -13.85
C GLY A 179 -14.65 -0.98 -14.79
N ALA A 180 -14.00 -2.10 -14.45
CA ALA A 180 -12.96 -2.70 -15.26
C ALA A 180 -13.56 -3.40 -16.50
N ASP A 181 -12.79 -3.38 -17.60
CA ASP A 181 -13.14 -4.10 -18.82
C ASP A 181 -12.98 -5.61 -18.62
N GLU A 182 -11.90 -6.02 -17.94
CA GLU A 182 -11.53 -7.41 -17.67
C GLU A 182 -11.01 -7.58 -16.23
N VAL A 183 -11.50 -8.60 -15.53
CA VAL A 183 -10.99 -9.00 -14.22
C VAL A 183 -10.61 -10.48 -14.26
N HIS A 184 -9.37 -10.77 -13.92
CA HIS A 184 -8.82 -12.13 -13.90
C HIS A 184 -8.62 -12.58 -12.46
N LEU A 185 -9.37 -13.57 -12.01
CA LEU A 185 -9.15 -14.25 -10.74
C LEU A 185 -8.12 -15.37 -10.94
N VAL A 186 -6.90 -15.13 -10.49
CA VAL A 186 -5.74 -15.97 -10.81
C VAL A 186 -5.30 -16.79 -9.60
N MET A 187 -5.19 -18.10 -9.78
CA MET A 187 -4.62 -19.04 -8.81
C MET A 187 -3.41 -19.74 -9.44
N VAL A 188 -2.35 -19.93 -8.65
CA VAL A 188 -1.19 -20.72 -9.03
C VAL A 188 -1.21 -22.04 -8.27
N ASP A 189 -1.15 -23.16 -8.98
CA ASP A 189 -1.27 -24.52 -8.45
C ASP A 189 -2.43 -24.72 -7.45
N PRO A 190 -3.69 -24.38 -7.82
CA PRO A 190 -4.83 -24.58 -6.93
C PRO A 190 -5.03 -26.07 -6.62
N VAL A 191 -5.42 -26.36 -5.38
CA VAL A 191 -5.71 -27.73 -4.90
C VAL A 191 -7.22 -27.91 -4.72
N GLU A 192 -7.80 -28.92 -5.37
CA GLU A 192 -9.18 -29.36 -5.16
C GLU A 192 -9.31 -30.01 -3.78
N ASP A 193 -9.77 -29.22 -2.81
CA ASP A 193 -9.96 -29.61 -1.40
C ASP A 193 -10.97 -28.65 -0.77
N GLU A 194 -12.05 -29.20 -0.17
CA GLU A 194 -13.10 -28.41 0.49
C GLU A 194 -12.56 -27.48 1.57
N ASN A 195 -11.46 -27.85 2.24
CA ASN A 195 -10.84 -27.03 3.28
C ASN A 195 -9.86 -25.97 2.71
N ARG A 196 -9.68 -25.93 1.39
CA ARG A 196 -8.76 -25.01 0.71
C ARG A 196 -9.47 -24.22 -0.38
N HIS A 197 -9.53 -24.75 -1.61
CA HIS A 197 -10.08 -24.01 -2.75
C HIS A 197 -11.49 -24.46 -3.16
N GLY A 198 -12.07 -25.43 -2.46
CA GLY A 198 -13.35 -26.03 -2.81
C GLY A 198 -13.22 -27.12 -3.88
N ALA A 199 -14.36 -27.72 -4.23
CA ALA A 199 -14.44 -28.74 -5.27
C ALA A 199 -14.12 -28.19 -6.68
N GLU A 200 -14.37 -26.90 -6.90
CA GLU A 200 -14.05 -26.21 -8.16
C GLU A 200 -13.27 -24.93 -7.82
N PRO A 201 -11.92 -24.97 -7.82
CA PRO A 201 -11.10 -23.86 -7.34
C PRO A 201 -11.45 -22.50 -7.96
N GLY A 202 -11.81 -21.54 -7.10
CA GLY A 202 -12.16 -20.18 -7.49
C GLY A 202 -13.62 -19.96 -7.90
N ALA A 203 -14.45 -21.01 -8.02
CA ALA A 203 -15.85 -20.86 -8.42
C ALA A 203 -16.65 -19.97 -7.46
N ASP A 204 -16.49 -20.15 -6.14
CA ASP A 204 -17.20 -19.35 -5.14
C ASP A 204 -16.76 -17.88 -5.14
N ALA A 205 -15.46 -17.63 -5.32
CA ALA A 205 -14.92 -16.28 -5.42
C ALA A 205 -15.38 -15.58 -6.72
N ALA A 206 -15.42 -16.30 -7.83
CA ALA A 206 -15.96 -15.80 -9.09
C ALA A 206 -17.48 -15.49 -8.97
N ALA A 207 -18.24 -16.38 -8.34
CA ALA A 207 -19.66 -16.15 -8.06
C ALA A 207 -19.88 -14.94 -7.14
N TYR A 208 -19.03 -14.75 -6.13
CA TYR A 208 -19.05 -13.56 -5.27
C TYR A 208 -18.81 -12.28 -6.07
N LEU A 209 -17.76 -12.24 -6.90
CA LEU A 209 -17.42 -11.11 -7.76
C LEU A 209 -18.54 -10.80 -8.76
N ALA A 210 -19.12 -11.82 -9.38
CA ALA A 210 -20.24 -11.67 -10.32
C ALA A 210 -21.47 -11.04 -9.65
N ARG A 211 -21.78 -11.38 -8.38
CA ARG A 211 -22.87 -10.72 -7.61
C ARG A 211 -22.60 -9.24 -7.35
N HIS A 212 -21.34 -8.82 -7.38
CA HIS A 212 -20.93 -7.42 -7.29
C HIS A 212 -20.85 -6.72 -8.66
N GLY A 213 -21.28 -7.38 -9.74
CA GLY A 213 -21.29 -6.81 -11.10
C GLY A 213 -19.94 -6.86 -11.80
N VAL A 214 -18.99 -7.65 -11.29
CA VAL A 214 -17.65 -7.79 -11.89
C VAL A 214 -17.67 -8.83 -13.01
N LYS A 215 -17.10 -8.48 -14.17
CA LYS A 215 -16.86 -9.42 -15.27
C LYS A 215 -15.57 -10.20 -15.00
N VAL A 216 -15.70 -11.35 -14.36
CA VAL A 216 -14.57 -12.15 -13.90
C VAL A 216 -14.33 -13.40 -14.76
N THR A 217 -13.08 -13.63 -15.12
CA THR A 217 -12.55 -14.88 -15.68
C THR A 217 -11.69 -15.57 -14.62
N VAL A 218 -11.75 -16.90 -14.54
CA VAL A 218 -10.95 -17.68 -13.60
C VAL A 218 -9.77 -18.32 -14.32
N ASP A 219 -8.55 -17.95 -13.91
CA ASP A 219 -7.31 -18.49 -14.46
C ASP A 219 -6.63 -19.40 -13.43
N ARG A 220 -6.41 -20.66 -13.83
CA ARG A 220 -5.67 -21.65 -13.02
C ARG A 220 -4.34 -21.93 -13.71
N LEU A 221 -3.26 -21.44 -13.13
CA LEU A 221 -1.94 -21.47 -13.74
C LEU A 221 -1.05 -22.52 -13.06
N PRO A 222 -0.30 -23.33 -13.83
CA PRO A 222 0.74 -24.17 -13.26
C PRO A 222 1.96 -23.32 -12.90
N SER A 223 2.63 -23.61 -11.78
CA SER A 223 3.89 -22.93 -11.45
C SER A 223 5.06 -23.32 -12.35
N SER A 224 5.06 -24.57 -12.83
CA SER A 224 6.10 -25.11 -13.73
C SER A 224 7.54 -24.84 -13.24
N ASN A 225 7.81 -25.07 -11.95
CA ASN A 225 9.08 -24.80 -11.25
C ASN A 225 9.46 -23.32 -11.10
N HIS A 226 8.57 -22.38 -11.41
CA HIS A 226 8.74 -20.97 -11.09
C HIS A 226 8.14 -20.62 -9.74
N SER A 227 8.57 -19.51 -9.14
CA SER A 227 7.91 -19.00 -7.95
C SER A 227 6.51 -18.50 -8.30
N VAL A 228 5.57 -18.56 -7.34
CA VAL A 228 4.22 -17.99 -7.51
C VAL A 228 4.28 -16.51 -7.92
N ALA A 229 5.24 -15.76 -7.39
CA ALA A 229 5.41 -14.36 -7.74
C ALA A 229 5.79 -14.16 -9.22
N ASP A 230 6.70 -14.98 -9.74
CA ASP A 230 7.11 -14.92 -11.15
C ASP A 230 5.96 -15.28 -12.09
N VAL A 231 5.16 -16.30 -11.73
CA VAL A 231 4.00 -16.72 -12.52
C VAL A 231 2.97 -15.60 -12.58
N LEU A 232 2.65 -15.00 -11.43
CA LEU A 232 1.71 -13.87 -11.35
C LEU A 232 2.22 -12.64 -12.11
N ARG A 233 3.52 -12.30 -12.04
CA ARG A 233 4.11 -11.20 -12.82
C ARG A 233 4.01 -11.45 -14.32
N ARG A 234 4.39 -12.65 -14.78
CA ARG A 234 4.31 -13.01 -16.21
C ARG A 234 2.87 -12.95 -16.71
N HIS A 235 1.93 -13.53 -15.96
CA HIS A 235 0.52 -13.49 -16.33
C HIS A 235 -0.03 -12.05 -16.34
N ALA A 236 0.38 -11.21 -15.39
CA ALA A 236 0.03 -9.79 -15.38
C ALA A 236 0.49 -9.09 -16.68
N VAL A 237 1.68 -9.43 -17.19
CA VAL A 237 2.17 -8.93 -18.49
C VAL A 237 1.34 -9.51 -19.64
N ASP A 238 1.04 -10.82 -19.63
CA ASP A 238 0.30 -11.51 -20.69
C ASP A 238 -1.11 -10.94 -20.91
N ILE A 239 -1.80 -10.60 -19.81
CA ILE A 239 -3.13 -9.94 -19.87
C ILE A 239 -3.02 -8.40 -19.88
N ALA A 240 -1.80 -7.86 -19.84
CA ALA A 240 -1.51 -6.43 -19.74
C ALA A 240 -2.28 -5.73 -18.61
N ALA A 241 -2.29 -6.35 -17.43
CA ALA A 241 -2.92 -5.84 -16.23
C ALA A 241 -2.37 -4.45 -15.87
N ASP A 242 -3.27 -3.53 -15.52
CA ASP A 242 -2.92 -2.21 -15.00
C ASP A 242 -2.99 -2.13 -13.46
N LEU A 243 -3.58 -3.15 -12.84
CA LEU A 243 -3.58 -3.32 -11.38
C LEU A 243 -3.51 -4.80 -11.02
N MET A 244 -2.70 -5.11 -10.01
CA MET A 244 -2.79 -6.36 -9.26
C MET A 244 -3.43 -6.12 -7.90
N VAL A 245 -4.38 -6.97 -7.52
CA VAL A 245 -4.98 -7.03 -6.19
C VAL A 245 -4.48 -8.31 -5.52
N MET A 246 -3.90 -8.20 -4.33
CA MET A 246 -3.45 -9.37 -3.58
C MET A 246 -3.61 -9.23 -2.07
N GLY A 247 -3.89 -10.36 -1.41
CA GLY A 247 -3.76 -10.46 0.04
C GLY A 247 -2.29 -10.51 0.47
N ALA A 248 -1.99 -10.03 1.69
CA ALA A 248 -0.66 -10.16 2.26
C ALA A 248 -0.67 -10.51 3.75
N TYR A 249 0.41 -11.17 4.19
CA TYR A 249 0.73 -11.39 5.62
C TYR A 249 -0.27 -12.23 6.43
N GLY A 250 -0.78 -13.32 5.83
CA GLY A 250 -1.76 -14.23 6.48
C GLY A 250 -1.23 -15.30 7.43
N HIS A 251 0.08 -15.51 7.49
CA HIS A 251 0.67 -16.42 8.48
C HIS A 251 0.98 -15.66 9.78
N SER A 252 0.37 -16.10 10.88
CA SER A 252 0.18 -15.42 12.17
C SER A 252 1.44 -14.96 12.93
N ARG A 253 2.64 -15.00 12.35
CA ARG A 253 3.85 -14.53 13.03
C ARG A 253 4.77 -13.96 11.97
N LEU A 254 4.84 -12.63 11.90
CA LEU A 254 6.09 -11.92 12.14
C LEU A 254 5.98 -10.40 11.94
N ARG A 255 5.87 -9.69 13.06
CA ARG A 255 6.31 -8.30 13.17
C ARG A 255 7.84 -8.18 13.01
N GLU A 256 8.59 -9.29 13.12
CA GLU A 256 10.08 -9.34 13.08
C GLU A 256 10.68 -10.03 11.83
N ARG A 257 9.84 -10.49 10.90
CA ARG A 257 10.13 -11.11 9.57
C ARG A 257 8.88 -10.89 8.74
N ILE A 258 8.65 -9.63 8.41
CA ILE A 258 7.91 -9.30 7.19
C ILE A 258 8.46 -10.24 6.10
N PHE A 259 7.57 -10.80 5.28
CA PHE A 259 7.83 -11.60 4.08
C PHE A 259 7.28 -13.03 4.13
N GLY A 260 5.98 -13.16 3.84
CA GLY A 260 5.57 -14.26 2.98
C GLY A 260 6.33 -14.15 1.65
N GLY A 261 6.87 -15.26 1.14
CA GLY A 261 7.78 -15.24 -0.02
C GLY A 261 7.20 -14.55 -1.26
N VAL A 262 5.88 -14.67 -1.47
CA VAL A 262 5.19 -14.05 -2.62
C VAL A 262 5.07 -12.54 -2.45
N THR A 263 4.49 -12.06 -1.34
CA THR A 263 4.36 -10.62 -1.08
C THR A 263 5.72 -9.94 -1.10
N LYS A 264 6.75 -10.55 -0.47
CA LYS A 264 8.13 -10.03 -0.55
C LYS A 264 8.58 -9.82 -1.97
N SER A 265 8.55 -10.90 -2.75
CA SER A 265 9.07 -10.90 -4.09
C SER A 265 8.32 -9.91 -4.97
N MET A 266 7.02 -9.69 -4.73
CA MET A 266 6.23 -8.67 -5.42
C MET A 266 6.61 -7.23 -5.03
N LEU A 267 6.90 -6.99 -3.74
CA LEU A 267 7.32 -5.66 -3.26
C LEU A 267 8.75 -5.32 -3.65
N ASP A 268 9.65 -6.30 -3.66
CA ASP A 268 11.05 -6.13 -4.05
C ASP A 268 11.17 -5.88 -5.57
N GLU A 269 10.25 -6.42 -6.37
CA GLU A 269 10.21 -6.26 -7.83
C GLU A 269 8.81 -5.82 -8.30
N LEU A 270 8.48 -4.56 -7.99
CA LEU A 270 7.21 -3.93 -8.33
C LEU A 270 7.21 -3.50 -9.81
N SER A 271 6.46 -4.20 -10.66
CA SER A 271 6.40 -3.97 -12.12
C SER A 271 5.10 -3.32 -12.62
N LEU A 272 4.07 -3.30 -11.78
CA LEU A 272 2.78 -2.66 -12.01
C LEU A 272 2.20 -2.18 -10.67
N PRO A 273 1.18 -1.30 -10.65
CA PRO A 273 0.47 -0.97 -9.43
C PRO A 273 -0.06 -2.22 -8.71
N ILE A 274 0.17 -2.30 -7.39
CA ILE A 274 -0.34 -3.40 -6.56
C ILE A 274 -1.16 -2.84 -5.40
N LEU A 275 -2.43 -3.23 -5.32
CA LEU A 275 -3.26 -3.05 -4.13
C LEU A 275 -3.09 -4.25 -3.21
N VAL A 276 -2.66 -3.97 -1.98
CA VAL A 276 -2.44 -4.95 -0.93
C VAL A 276 -3.44 -4.72 0.20
N ALA A 277 -4.07 -5.79 0.68
CA ALA A 277 -4.87 -5.74 1.91
C ALA A 277 -4.56 -6.94 2.81
N ARG A 278 -4.94 -6.82 4.08
CA ARG A 278 -4.72 -7.83 5.11
C ARG A 278 -5.99 -8.18 5.83
#